data_AF-A0A8T4TDV2-F1
#
_entry.id   AF-A0A8T4TDV2-F1
#
_cell.length_a   1.000
_cell.length_b   1.000
_cell.length_c   1.000
_cell.angle_alpha   90.00
_cell.angle_beta   90.00
_cell.angle_gamma   90.00
#
_symmetry.space_group_name_H-M   'P 1'
#
loop_
_entity.id
_entity.type
_entity.pdbx_description
1 polymer ?
#
loop_
_entity_poly.entity_id
_entity_poly.type
_entity_poly.pdbx_seq_one_letter_code
_entity_poly.pdbx_strand_id
1 'polypeptide(L)'
;MYIRIKKRLTKKGQSDYAYEIENIRTTKGPRQKVISYLGKVYSLENNSIILTFYLSTDDLQSYFEKKHLSEIIKELLIFELVRHGFSQNNSILTKGNFIVNIDDKTIKYGANENIVLSLNKGYLCSKTLKKCFKDIENTSETKQLIKSFLLIGLNPDEDTFTQIFSGKI
;
A
#
# COMPACT_ATOMS: atom_id res chain seq x y z
N MET A 1 6.05 10.06 -5.16
CA MET A 1 4.60 10.31 -5.05
C MET A 1 4.33 10.70 -3.61
N TYR A 2 3.58 11.79 -3.40
CA TYR A 2 3.15 12.22 -2.08
C TYR A 2 1.63 12.29 -2.05
N ILE A 3 1.03 11.95 -0.91
CA ILE A 3 -0.42 11.93 -0.73
C ILE A 3 -0.78 12.93 0.36
N ARG A 4 -1.77 13.77 0.06
CA ARG A 4 -2.36 14.72 1.01
C ARG A 4 -3.80 14.32 1.28
N ILE A 5 -4.16 14.23 2.56
CA ILE A 5 -5.53 14.00 2.99
C ILE A 5 -6.21 15.35 3.23
N LYS A 6 -7.45 15.48 2.76
CA LYS A 6 -8.32 16.63 3.00
C LYS A 6 -9.66 16.17 3.54
N LYS A 7 -10.00 16.69 4.72
CA LYS A 7 -11.33 16.58 5.33
C LYS A 7 -12.33 17.41 4.53
N ARG A 8 -13.49 16.82 4.20
CA ARG A 8 -14.63 17.54 3.60
C ARG A 8 -15.89 17.22 4.38
N LEU A 9 -16.68 18.25 4.65
CA LEU A 9 -18.04 18.11 5.19
C LEU A 9 -18.99 17.79 4.03
N THR A 10 -19.77 16.74 4.20
CA THR A 10 -20.84 16.34 3.28
C THR A 10 -22.17 16.33 4.03
N LYS A 11 -23.28 16.20 3.30
CA LYS A 11 -24.61 16.05 3.91
C LYS A 11 -24.70 14.84 4.86
N LYS A 12 -23.81 13.84 4.69
CA LYS A 12 -23.76 12.60 5.48
C LYS A 12 -22.70 12.65 6.60
N GLY A 13 -22.12 13.82 6.86
CA GLY A 13 -21.04 14.01 7.85
C GLY A 13 -19.68 14.27 7.21
N GLN A 14 -18.64 14.14 8.03
CA GLN A 14 -17.25 14.39 7.62
C GLN A 14 -16.65 13.17 6.92
N SER A 15 -15.89 13.39 5.86
CA SER A 15 -15.17 12.33 5.16
C SER A 15 -13.79 12.80 4.72
N ASP A 16 -12.86 11.85 4.68
CA ASP A 16 -11.49 12.07 4.23
C ASP A 16 -11.33 11.72 2.75
N TYR A 17 -10.56 12.56 2.05
CA TYR A 17 -10.32 12.45 0.63
C TYR A 17 -8.82 12.58 0.34
N ALA A 18 -8.30 11.68 -0.48
CA ALA A 18 -6.89 11.64 -0.82
C ALA A 18 -6.60 12.29 -2.16
N TYR A 19 -5.50 13.05 -2.20
CA TYR A 19 -4.99 13.73 -3.39
C TYR A 19 -3.52 13.40 -3.55
N GLU A 20 -3.12 13.09 -4.77
CA GLU A 20 -1.71 13.11 -5.13
C GLU A 20 -1.24 14.56 -5.26
N ILE A 21 -0.09 14.84 -4.68
CA ILE A 21 0.50 16.17 -4.69
C ILE A 21 1.98 16.13 -5.10
N GLU A 22 2.45 17.25 -5.62
CA GLU A 22 3.87 17.54 -5.85
C GLU A 22 4.27 18.84 -5.15
N ASN A 23 5.53 18.92 -4.73
CA ASN A 23 6.11 20.14 -4.22
C ASN A 23 6.62 20.98 -5.40
N ILE A 24 6.16 22.22 -5.50
CA ILE A 24 6.60 23.20 -6.49
C ILE A 24 7.21 24.41 -5.80
N ARG A 25 8.22 25.03 -6.41
CA ARG A 25 8.80 26.28 -5.91
C ARG A 25 8.14 27.45 -6.64
N THR A 26 7.55 28.38 -5.89
CA THR A 26 6.98 29.63 -6.43
C THR A 26 7.82 30.82 -5.98
N THR A 27 7.59 32.00 -6.56
CA THR A 27 8.22 33.25 -6.10
C THR A 27 7.92 33.56 -4.64
N LYS A 28 6.77 33.09 -4.12
CA LYS A 28 6.35 33.23 -2.71
C LYS A 28 6.78 32.04 -1.83
N GLY A 29 7.72 31.22 -2.28
CA GLY A 29 8.22 30.05 -1.55
C GLY A 29 7.65 28.71 -2.02
N PRO A 30 8.00 27.61 -1.33
CA PRO A 30 7.52 26.27 -1.67
C PRO A 30 6.01 26.13 -1.45
N ARG A 31 5.33 25.49 -2.40
CA ARG A 31 3.88 25.21 -2.37
C ARG A 31 3.64 23.75 -2.77
N GLN A 32 2.48 23.22 -2.38
CA GLN A 32 2.00 21.92 -2.86
C GLN A 32 0.96 22.13 -3.95
N LYS A 33 1.18 21.49 -5.10
CA LYS A 33 0.22 21.45 -6.20
C LYS A 33 -0.48 20.09 -6.20
N VAL A 34 -1.81 20.10 -6.32
CA VAL A 34 -2.60 18.87 -6.49
C VAL A 34 -2.43 18.39 -7.93
N ILE A 35 -1.97 17.16 -8.09
CA ILE A 35 -1.81 16.51 -9.40
C ILE A 35 -3.11 15.79 -9.76
N SER A 36 -3.62 14.95 -8.85
CA SER A 36 -4.80 14.14 -9.13
C SER A 36 -5.58 13.81 -7.87
N TYR A 37 -6.88 13.57 -8.02
CA TYR A 37 -7.74 13.01 -6.98
C TYR A 37 -7.61 11.49 -6.98
N LEU A 38 -7.39 10.89 -5.80
CA LEU A 38 -7.16 9.45 -5.66
C LEU A 38 -8.40 8.67 -5.23
N GLY A 39 -9.31 9.31 -4.49
CA GLY A 39 -10.52 8.67 -3.98
C GLY A 39 -10.88 9.10 -2.56
N LYS A 40 -12.01 8.61 -2.09
CA LYS A 40 -12.41 8.70 -0.68
C LYS A 40 -11.54 7.74 0.13
N VAL A 41 -11.12 8.19 1.31
CA VAL A 41 -10.29 7.40 2.22
C VAL A 41 -11.20 6.58 3.14
N TYR A 42 -10.91 5.30 3.23
CA TYR A 42 -11.50 4.37 4.18
C TYR A 42 -10.40 3.87 5.10
N SER A 43 -10.54 4.11 6.39
CA SER A 43 -9.59 3.64 7.39
C SER A 43 -9.91 2.20 7.74
N LEU A 44 -8.92 1.32 7.57
CA LEU A 44 -9.03 -0.05 8.07
C LEU A 44 -8.73 -0.04 9.57
N GLU A 45 -9.53 -0.78 10.33
CA GLU A 45 -9.34 -0.90 11.78
C GLU A 45 -8.05 -1.67 12.05
N ASN A 46 -7.14 -1.08 12.82
CA ASN A 46 -5.94 -1.79 13.25
C ASN A 46 -6.32 -2.92 14.19
N ASN A 47 -6.37 -4.14 13.65
CA ASN A 47 -6.28 -5.33 14.48
C ASN A 47 -4.85 -5.37 15.03
N SER A 48 -4.71 -5.09 16.33
CA SER A 48 -3.43 -5.11 17.07
C SER A 48 -2.81 -6.51 17.20
N ILE A 49 -3.32 -7.49 16.46
CA ILE A 49 -2.75 -8.82 16.40
C ILE A 49 -1.46 -8.70 15.61
N ILE A 50 -0.34 -8.78 16.33
CA ILE A 50 0.98 -9.07 15.75
C ILE A 50 0.89 -10.51 15.23
N LEU A 51 0.30 -10.67 14.06
CA LEU A 51 0.55 -11.85 13.25
C LEU A 51 1.96 -11.62 12.72
N THR A 52 2.91 -12.34 13.32
CA THR A 52 4.21 -12.58 12.72
C THR A 52 3.94 -13.13 11.33
N PHE A 53 4.64 -12.64 10.32
CA PHE A 53 4.61 -13.21 8.98
C PHE A 53 5.23 -14.62 9.08
N TYR A 54 4.44 -15.58 9.57
CA TYR A 54 4.81 -16.98 9.61
C TYR A 54 4.77 -17.46 8.16
N LEU A 55 5.87 -17.18 7.46
CA LEU A 55 6.29 -18.01 6.37
C LEU A 55 6.27 -19.43 6.90
N SER A 56 5.49 -20.30 6.26
CA SER A 56 5.34 -21.71 6.61
C SER A 56 6.62 -22.51 6.30
N THR A 57 7.78 -21.89 6.46
CA THR A 57 9.10 -22.38 6.13
C THR A 57 10.01 -22.12 7.31
N ASP A 58 10.62 -23.16 7.87
CA ASP A 58 11.58 -23.07 8.98
C ASP A 58 12.86 -22.27 8.61
N ASP A 59 13.02 -21.92 7.33
CA ASP A 59 14.15 -21.16 6.80
C ASP A 59 13.69 -19.90 6.03
N LEU A 60 13.69 -18.76 6.74
CA LEU A 60 13.39 -17.44 6.18
C LEU A 60 14.38 -17.05 5.08
N GLN A 61 15.66 -17.38 5.24
CA GLN A 61 16.68 -16.97 4.28
C GLN A 61 16.46 -17.67 2.95
N SER A 62 16.26 -18.99 2.95
CA SER A 62 15.95 -19.72 1.73
C SER A 62 14.66 -19.22 1.07
N TYR A 63 13.69 -18.71 1.81
CA TYR A 63 12.47 -18.16 1.25
C TYR A 63 12.75 -16.90 0.41
N PHE A 64 13.51 -15.95 0.97
CA PHE A 64 13.83 -14.69 0.28
C PHE A 64 14.80 -14.89 -0.89
N GLU A 65 15.69 -15.89 -0.83
CA GLU A 65 16.60 -16.23 -1.93
C GLU A 65 15.87 -16.85 -3.14
N LYS A 66 14.79 -17.61 -2.90
CA LYS A 66 14.08 -18.36 -3.95
C LYS A 66 13.00 -17.54 -4.66
N LYS A 67 12.44 -16.52 -4.01
CA LYS A 67 11.30 -15.76 -4.54
C LYS A 67 11.69 -14.42 -5.12
N HIS A 68 10.95 -14.01 -6.15
CA HIS A 68 11.11 -12.66 -6.68
C HIS A 68 10.49 -11.64 -5.71
N LEU A 69 11.10 -10.45 -5.60
CA LEU A 69 10.63 -9.40 -4.68
C LEU A 69 9.17 -9.02 -4.89
N SER A 70 8.67 -9.07 -6.14
CA SER A 70 7.26 -8.81 -6.45
C SER A 70 6.32 -9.82 -5.81
N GLU A 71 6.71 -11.09 -5.73
CA GLU A 71 5.93 -12.17 -5.11
C GLU A 71 5.91 -11.99 -3.58
N ILE A 72 7.05 -11.65 -3.00
CA ILE A 72 7.18 -11.35 -1.57
C ILE A 72 6.24 -10.19 -1.19
N ILE A 73 6.23 -9.10 -1.96
CA ILE A 73 5.33 -7.98 -1.69
C ILE A 73 3.87 -8.37 -1.87
N LYS A 74 3.56 -9.16 -2.90
CA LYS A 74 2.20 -9.67 -3.11
C LYS A 74 1.72 -10.44 -1.89
N GLU A 75 2.55 -11.33 -1.35
CA GLU A 75 2.21 -12.13 -0.16
C GLU A 75 2.09 -11.28 1.10
N LEU A 76 3.00 -10.32 1.32
CA LEU A 76 2.90 -9.38 2.44
C LEU A 76 1.62 -8.54 2.37
N LEU A 77 1.26 -8.07 1.18
CA LEU A 77 0.05 -7.29 0.97
C LEU A 77 -1.23 -8.10 1.16
N ILE A 78 -1.25 -9.35 0.67
CA ILE A 78 -2.35 -10.29 0.91
C ILE A 78 -2.50 -10.53 2.41
N PHE A 79 -1.41 -10.88 3.08
CA PHE A 79 -1.38 -11.14 4.51
C PHE A 79 -1.90 -9.95 5.32
N GLU A 80 -1.41 -8.75 5.01
CA GLU A 80 -1.83 -7.52 5.67
C GLU A 80 -3.33 -7.26 5.45
N LEU A 81 -3.86 -7.42 4.23
CA LEU A 81 -5.29 -7.25 3.96
C LEU A 81 -6.14 -8.32 4.67
N VAL A 82 -5.69 -9.57 4.70
CA VAL A 82 -6.37 -10.64 5.43
C VAL A 82 -6.43 -10.33 6.94
N ARG A 83 -5.37 -9.75 7.51
CA ARG A 83 -5.35 -9.26 8.90
C ARG A 83 -6.42 -8.19 9.16
N HIS A 84 -6.73 -7.39 8.15
CA HIS A 84 -7.82 -6.40 8.18
C HIS A 84 -9.19 -7.00 7.83
N GLY A 85 -9.35 -8.32 7.79
CA GLY A 85 -10.62 -9.01 7.60
C GLY A 85 -11.06 -9.14 6.14
N PHE A 86 -10.12 -9.06 5.19
CA PHE A 86 -10.41 -9.41 3.81
C PHE A 86 -10.39 -10.94 3.63
N SER A 87 -11.34 -11.45 2.85
CA SER A 87 -11.35 -12.84 2.39
C SER A 87 -10.67 -12.92 1.03
N GLN A 88 -9.78 -13.91 0.86
CA GLN A 88 -9.06 -14.13 -0.39
C GLN A 88 -9.77 -15.19 -1.24
N ASN A 89 -9.99 -14.87 -2.51
CA ASN A 89 -10.35 -15.82 -3.55
C ASN A 89 -9.42 -15.60 -4.75
N ASN A 90 -8.44 -16.50 -4.93
CA ASN A 90 -7.35 -16.34 -5.89
C ASN A 90 -6.58 -15.03 -5.66
N SER A 91 -6.54 -14.14 -6.65
CA SER A 91 -5.90 -12.82 -6.58
C SER A 91 -6.83 -11.67 -6.22
N ILE A 92 -8.10 -11.98 -5.92
CA ILE A 92 -9.12 -11.01 -5.53
C ILE A 92 -9.38 -11.14 -4.04
N LEU A 93 -9.24 -10.03 -3.32
CA LEU A 93 -9.54 -9.91 -1.91
C LEU A 93 -10.78 -9.02 -1.72
N THR A 94 -11.72 -9.48 -0.90
CA THR A 94 -12.97 -8.75 -0.65
C THR A 94 -13.26 -8.59 0.83
N LYS A 95 -13.82 -7.44 1.20
CA LYS A 95 -14.36 -7.15 2.54
C LYS A 95 -15.59 -6.26 2.40
N GLY A 96 -16.79 -6.82 2.55
CA GLY A 96 -18.03 -6.10 2.24
C GLY A 96 -18.00 -5.59 0.78
N ASN A 97 -18.04 -4.26 0.60
CA ASN A 97 -17.99 -3.63 -0.72
C ASN A 97 -16.56 -3.30 -1.21
N PHE A 98 -15.53 -3.55 -0.40
CA PHE A 98 -14.14 -3.35 -0.81
C PHE A 98 -13.69 -4.50 -1.71
N ILE A 99 -13.08 -4.16 -2.85
CA ILE A 99 -12.52 -5.12 -3.80
C ILE A 99 -11.08 -4.71 -4.10
N VAL A 100 -10.14 -5.61 -3.81
CA VAL A 100 -8.71 -5.45 -4.13
C VAL A 100 -8.31 -6.59 -5.05
N ASN A 101 -7.88 -6.28 -6.27
CA ASN A 101 -7.31 -7.25 -7.18
C ASN A 101 -5.81 -6.96 -7.32
N ILE A 102 -4.99 -7.89 -6.86
CA ILE A 102 -3.54 -7.70 -6.76
C ILE A 102 -2.86 -7.82 -8.12
N ASP A 103 -3.33 -8.73 -8.98
CA ASP A 103 -2.73 -8.96 -10.31
C ASP A 103 -2.96 -7.76 -11.22
N ASP A 104 -4.20 -7.27 -11.27
CA ASP A 104 -4.61 -6.08 -12.02
C ASP A 104 -4.18 -4.77 -11.34
N LYS A 105 -3.73 -4.86 -10.09
CA LYS A 105 -3.31 -3.73 -9.26
C LYS A 105 -4.43 -2.69 -9.14
N THR A 106 -5.65 -3.17 -8.86
CA THR A 106 -6.86 -2.33 -8.75
C THR A 106 -7.52 -2.43 -7.39
N ILE A 107 -8.05 -1.31 -6.93
CA ILE A 107 -8.71 -1.16 -5.63
C ILE A 107 -9.96 -0.32 -5.82
N LYS A 108 -11.10 -0.89 -5.46
CA LYS A 108 -12.43 -0.31 -5.71
C LYS A 108 -13.36 -0.47 -4.51
N TYR A 109 -14.38 0.39 -4.48
CA TYR A 109 -15.58 0.22 -3.69
C TYR A 109 -16.78 -0.03 -4.61
N GLY A 110 -17.48 -1.14 -4.39
CA GLY A 110 -18.52 -1.61 -5.31
C GLY A 110 -17.96 -1.84 -6.72
N ALA A 111 -18.76 -1.53 -7.74
CA ALA A 111 -18.41 -1.83 -9.13
C ALA A 111 -17.24 -0.99 -9.69
N ASN A 112 -17.20 0.32 -9.40
CA ASN A 112 -16.32 1.25 -10.14
C ASN A 112 -15.78 2.46 -9.33
N GLU A 113 -16.08 2.59 -8.05
CA GLU A 113 -15.59 3.75 -7.29
C GLU A 113 -14.11 3.56 -6.91
N ASN A 114 -13.24 4.47 -7.34
CA ASN A 114 -11.86 4.51 -6.89
C ASN A 114 -11.79 5.01 -5.44
N ILE A 115 -11.10 4.24 -4.61
CA ILE A 115 -10.95 4.53 -3.19
C ILE A 115 -9.50 4.44 -2.76
N VAL A 116 -9.24 4.91 -1.55
CA VAL A 116 -7.97 4.74 -0.87
C VAL A 116 -8.24 4.04 0.45
N LEU A 117 -7.54 2.94 0.70
CA LEU A 117 -7.50 2.28 2.00
C LEU A 117 -6.36 2.89 2.81
N SER A 118 -6.66 3.46 3.97
CA SER A 118 -5.62 3.84 4.92
C SER A 118 -5.15 2.57 5.62
N LEU A 119 -3.88 2.23 5.41
CA LEU A 119 -3.28 0.99 5.89
C LEU A 119 -2.02 1.33 6.69
N ASN A 120 -2.01 1.02 7.99
CA ASN A 120 -0.96 1.45 8.91
C ASN A 120 -0.70 2.98 8.78
N LYS A 121 0.50 3.37 8.32
CA LYS A 121 0.89 4.77 8.06
C LYS A 121 0.85 5.15 6.58
N GLY A 122 0.41 4.24 5.71
CA GLY A 122 0.37 4.42 4.26
C GLY A 122 -1.05 4.45 3.68
N TYR A 123 -1.11 4.56 2.36
CA TYR A 123 -2.33 4.74 1.58
C TYR A 123 -2.34 3.79 0.38
N LEU A 124 -3.12 2.73 0.50
CA LEU A 124 -3.25 1.70 -0.51
C LEU A 124 -4.38 2.06 -1.49
N CYS A 125 -4.03 2.31 -2.75
CA CYS A 125 -4.98 2.54 -3.84
C CYS A 125 -4.39 2.02 -5.17
N SER A 126 -5.21 1.94 -6.22
CA SER A 126 -4.76 1.44 -7.54
C SER A 126 -3.48 2.13 -8.02
N LYS A 127 -3.33 3.44 -7.76
CA LYS A 127 -2.16 4.21 -8.20
C LYS A 127 -0.91 3.92 -7.38
N THR A 128 -1.02 3.84 -6.05
CA THR A 128 0.13 3.53 -5.19
C THR A 128 0.59 2.09 -5.38
N LEU A 129 -0.36 1.16 -5.57
CA LEU A 129 -0.08 -0.24 -5.87
C LEU A 129 0.67 -0.41 -7.19
N LYS A 130 0.17 0.19 -8.28
CA LYS A 130 0.86 0.19 -9.58
C LYS A 130 2.26 0.80 -9.50
N LYS A 131 2.41 1.90 -8.77
CA LYS A 131 3.71 2.53 -8.56
C LYS A 131 4.67 1.61 -7.80
N CYS A 132 4.21 0.94 -6.74
CA CYS A 132 5.03 0.04 -5.95
C CYS A 132 5.58 -1.09 -6.81
N PHE A 133 4.71 -1.81 -7.54
CA PHE A 133 5.15 -2.89 -8.43
C PHE A 133 6.08 -2.40 -9.55
N LYS A 134 5.78 -1.24 -10.15
CA LYS A 134 6.69 -0.64 -11.13
C LYS A 134 8.06 -0.32 -10.54
N ASP A 135 8.12 0.21 -9.33
CA ASP A 135 9.39 0.53 -8.68
C ASP A 135 10.19 -0.76 -8.40
N ILE A 136 9.56 -1.85 -7.96
CA ILE A 136 10.21 -3.17 -7.77
C ILE A 136 10.88 -3.66 -9.05
N GLU A 137 10.18 -3.56 -10.18
CA GLU A 137 10.62 -4.10 -11.46
C GLU A 137 11.73 -3.26 -12.09
N ASN A 138 11.75 -1.95 -11.84
CA ASN A 138 12.56 -1.00 -12.62
C ASN A 138 13.65 -0.28 -11.83
N THR A 139 13.69 -0.38 -10.50
CA THR A 139 14.69 0.34 -9.69
C THR A 139 15.64 -0.62 -8.99
N SER A 140 16.94 -0.33 -9.10
CA SER A 140 17.97 -0.89 -8.23
C SER A 140 18.10 -0.09 -6.93
N GLU A 141 17.44 1.07 -6.81
CA GLU A 141 17.56 1.92 -5.63
C GLU A 141 16.71 1.42 -4.46
N THR A 142 17.36 0.81 -3.48
CA THR A 142 16.76 0.34 -2.21
C THR A 142 15.93 1.42 -1.51
N LYS A 143 16.39 2.68 -1.53
CA LYS A 143 15.66 3.81 -0.95
C LYS A 143 14.31 4.07 -1.65
N GLN A 144 14.23 3.87 -2.96
CA GLN A 144 12.99 4.02 -3.72
C GLN A 144 12.02 2.87 -3.41
N LEU A 145 12.53 1.65 -3.29
CA LEU A 145 11.76 0.49 -2.88
C LEU A 145 11.13 0.72 -1.49
N ILE A 146 11.94 1.06 -0.49
CA ILE A 146 11.46 1.34 0.88
C ILE A 146 10.36 2.41 0.88
N LYS A 147 10.55 3.51 0.14
CA LYS A 147 9.52 4.56 0.02
C LYS A 147 8.21 4.01 -0.54
N SER A 148 8.28 3.10 -1.50
CA SER A 148 7.09 2.52 -2.13
C SER A 148 6.39 1.49 -1.26
N PHE A 149 7.13 0.72 -0.44
CA PHE A 149 6.55 -0.13 0.61
C PHE A 149 5.75 0.69 1.62
N LEU A 150 6.39 1.73 2.18
CA LEU A 150 5.75 2.61 3.16
C LEU A 150 4.54 3.34 2.57
N LEU A 151 4.60 3.70 1.28
CA LEU A 151 3.51 4.38 0.59
C LEU A 151 2.23 3.53 0.53
N ILE A 152 2.35 2.22 0.29
CA ILE A 152 1.20 1.30 0.28
C ILE A 152 0.78 0.84 1.67
N GLY A 153 1.51 1.25 2.71
CA GLY A 153 1.16 0.94 4.10
C GLY A 153 1.68 -0.41 4.59
N LEU A 154 2.61 -1.05 3.88
CA LEU A 154 3.30 -2.21 4.41
C LEU A 154 4.25 -1.79 5.51
N ASN A 155 4.16 -2.46 6.65
CA ASN A 155 5.01 -2.24 7.82
C ASN A 155 5.45 -3.60 8.37
N PRO A 156 6.35 -4.31 7.66
CA PRO A 156 6.92 -5.55 8.16
C PRO A 156 7.66 -5.32 9.48
N ASP A 157 7.83 -6.38 10.26
CA ASP A 157 8.74 -6.38 11.42
C ASP A 157 10.20 -6.18 10.98
N GLU A 158 11.07 -5.88 11.95
CA GLU A 158 12.47 -5.53 11.69
C GLU A 158 13.26 -6.66 11.01
N ASP A 159 12.99 -7.92 11.36
CA ASP A 159 13.66 -9.07 10.78
C ASP A 159 13.23 -9.24 9.31
N THR A 160 11.92 -9.25 9.05
CA THR A 160 11.37 -9.31 7.70
C THR A 160 11.86 -8.14 6.85
N PHE A 161 11.89 -6.92 7.39
CA PHE A 161 12.39 -5.74 6.70
C PHE A 161 13.87 -5.91 6.33
N THR A 162 14.70 -6.36 7.28
CA THR A 162 16.12 -6.58 7.05
C THR A 162 16.34 -7.64 5.98
N GLN A 163 15.63 -8.76 6.00
CA GLN A 163 15.77 -9.82 4.99
C GLN A 163 15.38 -9.35 3.57
N ILE A 164 14.35 -8.52 3.44
CA ILE A 164 13.92 -7.99 2.13
C ILE A 164 15.00 -7.09 1.51
N PHE A 165 15.76 -6.36 2.32
CA PHE A 165 16.68 -5.33 1.85
C PHE A 165 18.17 -5.66 2.04
N SER A 166 18.55 -6.66 2.84
CA SER A 166 19.93 -7.06 3.11
C SER A 166 20.69 -7.53 1.86
N GLY A 167 19.99 -8.13 0.89
CA GLY A 167 20.57 -8.54 -0.40
C GLY A 167 20.63 -7.45 -1.47
N LYS A 168 20.25 -6.20 -1.15
CA LYS A 168 20.19 -5.07 -2.11
C LYS A 168 20.84 -3.78 -1.59
N ILE A 169 21.50 -3.80 -0.43
CA ILE A 169 22.24 -2.65 0.13
C ILE A 169 23.70 -2.73 -0.30
#